data_AF-A0AAD9P222-F1
#
_entry.id   AF-A0AAD9P222-F1
#
_cell.length_a   1.000
_cell.length_b   1.000
_cell.length_c   1.000
_cell.angle_alpha   90.00
_cell.angle_beta   90.00
_cell.angle_gamma   90.00
#
_symmetry.space_group_name_H-M   'P 1'
#
loop_
_entity.id
_entity.type
_entity.pdbx_description
1 polymer ?
#
loop_
_entity_poly.entity_id
_entity_poly.type
_entity_poly.pdbx_seq_one_letter_code
_entity_poly.pdbx_strand_id
1 'polypeptide(L)'
;MIATWSMTVTMILIVIKKLYLDTATLVWNGTSVTGAGEILQFHEGLPSSVHTVECLDSQPILSVVTQDQTTIIVTVGGTVKYEGNAQKTFSQNFMLTAQDSSWRVVTDCMRTFD
;
A
#
# COMPACT_ATOMS: atom_id res chain seq x y z
N MET A 1 -9.17 -24.07 11.05
CA MET A 1 -8.55 -24.34 9.73
C MET A 1 -8.54 -23.00 9.00
N ILE A 2 -7.44 -22.25 9.06
CA ILE A 2 -7.34 -20.93 8.41
C ILE A 2 -6.84 -21.20 7.00
N ALA A 3 -7.66 -20.89 6.00
CA ALA A 3 -7.25 -21.01 4.61
C ALA A 3 -6.21 -19.91 4.31
N THR A 4 -4.96 -20.30 4.11
CA THR A 4 -3.90 -19.41 3.62
C THR A 4 -4.06 -19.25 2.11
N TRP A 5 -4.69 -18.15 1.69
CA TRP A 5 -4.76 -17.76 0.29
C TRP A 5 -3.46 -17.00 -0.05
N SER A 6 -2.54 -17.62 -0.78
CA SER A 6 -1.38 -16.89 -1.31
C SER A 6 -1.79 -16.19 -2.61
N MET A 7 -1.83 -14.86 -2.60
CA MET A 7 -2.09 -14.05 -3.78
C MET A 7 -0.79 -13.41 -4.24
N THR A 8 -0.24 -13.87 -5.37
CA THR A 8 0.95 -13.26 -5.98
C THR A 8 0.50 -12.11 -6.89
N VAL A 9 0.66 -10.87 -6.42
CA VAL A 9 0.37 -9.67 -7.21
C VAL A 9 1.63 -9.24 -7.93
N THR A 10 1.64 -9.33 -9.26
CA THR A 10 2.69 -8.70 -10.09
C THR A 10 2.26 -7.26 -10.36
N MET A 11 2.73 -6.31 -9.55
CA MET A 11 2.50 -4.89 -9.82
C MET A 11 3.43 -4.42 -10.94
N ILE A 12 2.84 -3.88 -12.01
CA ILE A 12 3.57 -3.17 -13.06
C ILE A 12 3.71 -1.71 -12.63
N LEU A 13 4.93 -1.16 -12.64
CA LEU A 13 5.24 0.22 -12.23
C LEU A 13 4.31 1.27 -12.86
N ILE A 14 3.91 1.07 -14.12
CA ILE A 14 2.99 1.94 -14.88
C ILE A 14 1.61 2.09 -14.20
N VAL A 15 1.19 1.11 -13.42
CA VAL A 15 -0.11 1.11 -12.72
C VAL A 15 -0.01 1.84 -11.37
N ILE A 16 1.16 1.84 -10.72
CA ILE A 16 1.37 2.40 -9.37
C ILE A 16 0.87 3.83 -9.30
N LYS A 17 1.35 4.71 -10.18
CA LYS A 17 0.97 6.14 -10.16
C LYS A 17 -0.55 6.35 -10.20
N LYS A 18 -1.29 5.51 -10.92
CA LYS A 18 -2.76 5.66 -11.06
C LYS A 18 -3.51 5.29 -9.79
N LEU A 19 -2.90 4.51 -8.89
CA LEU A 19 -3.51 4.11 -7.63
C LEU A 19 -3.48 5.23 -6.59
N TYR A 20 -2.53 6.16 -6.68
CA TYR A 20 -2.37 7.25 -5.71
C TYR A 20 -3.14 8.51 -6.13
N LEU A 21 -3.56 9.29 -5.14
CA LEU A 21 -3.89 10.70 -5.36
C LEU A 21 -2.63 11.50 -5.68
N ASP A 22 -2.77 12.58 -6.45
CA ASP A 22 -1.66 13.49 -6.75
C ASP A 22 -1.02 14.07 -5.48
N THR A 23 -1.78 14.16 -4.39
CA THR A 23 -1.35 14.65 -3.07
C THR A 23 -1.06 13.53 -2.07
N ALA A 24 -1.00 12.27 -2.50
CA ALA A 24 -0.83 11.15 -1.59
C ALA A 24 0.53 11.17 -0.88
N THR A 25 0.60 10.53 0.29
CA THR A 25 1.85 10.38 1.06
C THR A 25 2.17 8.91 1.30
N LEU A 26 3.40 8.53 0.96
CA LEU A 26 4.00 7.24 1.25
C LEU A 26 4.96 7.39 2.43
N VAL A 27 4.89 6.50 3.41
CA VAL A 27 5.89 6.34 4.47
C VAL A 27 6.45 4.93 4.39
N TRP A 28 7.69 4.80 3.92
CA TRP A 28 8.35 3.51 3.71
C TRP A 28 9.50 3.34 4.69
N ASN A 29 9.33 2.43 5.67
CA ASN A 29 10.30 2.19 6.75
C ASN A 29 10.74 3.48 7.47
N GLY A 30 9.83 4.46 7.61
CA GLY A 30 10.09 5.75 8.25
C GLY A 30 10.55 6.87 7.30
N THR A 31 10.80 6.57 6.02
CA THR A 31 11.10 7.59 5.01
C THR A 31 9.80 8.08 4.37
N SER A 32 9.54 9.38 4.40
CA SER A 32 8.33 9.98 3.82
C SER A 32 8.58 10.47 2.38
N VAL A 33 7.64 10.19 1.49
CA VAL A 33 7.59 10.63 0.10
C VAL A 33 6.19 11.15 -0.19
N THR A 34 6.06 12.33 -0.79
CA THR A 34 4.75 12.95 -1.04
C THR A 34 4.59 13.29 -2.51
N GLY A 35 3.43 12.98 -3.05
CA GLY A 35 3.03 13.22 -4.44
C GLY A 35 3.16 11.98 -5.31
N ALA A 36 2.14 11.71 -6.14
CA ALA A 36 2.09 10.48 -6.95
C ALA A 36 3.28 10.32 -7.92
N GLY A 37 3.87 11.42 -8.40
CA GLY A 37 5.07 11.41 -9.23
C GLY A 37 6.31 10.94 -8.48
N GLU A 38 6.57 11.52 -7.30
CA GLU A 38 7.70 11.15 -6.44
C GLU A 38 7.55 9.73 -5.89
N ILE A 39 6.32 9.32 -5.57
CA ILE A 39 6.00 7.95 -5.15
C ILE A 39 6.29 6.94 -6.27
N LEU A 40 5.92 7.26 -7.52
CA LEU A 40 6.28 6.41 -8.67
C LEU A 40 7.80 6.28 -8.78
N GLN A 41 8.52 7.40 -8.76
CA GLN A 41 9.99 7.41 -8.85
C GLN A 41 10.64 6.62 -7.70
N PHE A 42 10.09 6.72 -6.49
CA PHE A 42 10.53 5.93 -5.35
C PHE A 42 10.38 4.42 -5.62
N HIS A 43 9.21 3.99 -6.12
CA HIS A 43 8.99 2.58 -6.46
C HIS A 43 9.86 2.09 -7.62
N GLU A 44 10.17 2.94 -8.61
CA GLU A 44 11.10 2.62 -9.71
C GLU A 44 12.53 2.36 -9.20
N GLY A 45 12.91 2.97 -8.09
CA GLY A 45 14.20 2.77 -7.43
C GLY A 45 14.29 1.53 -6.54
N LEU A 46 13.17 0.84 -6.26
CA LEU A 46 13.16 -0.36 -5.43
C LEU A 46 13.55 -1.61 -6.23
N PRO A 47 14.22 -2.60 -5.62
CA PRO A 47 14.42 -3.90 -6.23
C PRO A 47 13.07 -4.58 -6.53
N SER A 48 13.08 -5.49 -7.51
CA SER A 48 11.94 -6.37 -7.76
C SER A 48 11.55 -7.10 -6.47
N SER A 49 10.25 -7.28 -6.24
CA SER A 49 9.75 -7.86 -5.00
C SER A 49 8.59 -8.82 -5.23
N VAL A 50 8.53 -9.86 -4.40
CA VAL A 50 7.40 -10.77 -4.32
C VAL A 50 6.78 -10.62 -2.94
N HIS A 51 5.52 -10.21 -2.89
CA HIS A 51 4.75 -10.11 -1.67
C HIS A 51 3.81 -11.31 -1.57
N THR A 52 3.79 -11.96 -0.41
CA THR A 52 2.77 -12.95 -0.03
C THR A 52 1.89 -12.31 1.03
N VAL A 53 0.64 -12.02 0.69
CA VAL A 53 -0.35 -11.48 1.63
C VAL A 53 -0.93 -12.62 2.46
N GLU A 54 -0.91 -12.49 3.77
CA GLU A 54 -1.37 -13.52 4.72
C GLU A 54 -2.61 -13.08 5.50
N CYS A 55 -2.71 -11.79 5.80
CA CYS A 55 -3.87 -11.21 6.42
C CYS A 55 -4.23 -9.84 5.81
N LEU A 56 -5.53 -9.55 5.82
CA LEU A 56 -6.09 -8.31 5.35
C LEU A 56 -7.30 -7.98 6.22
N ASP A 57 -7.36 -6.75 6.70
CA ASP A 57 -8.51 -6.18 7.41
C ASP A 57 -8.85 -4.81 6.81
N SER A 58 -10.12 -4.41 6.91
CA SER A 58 -10.58 -3.11 6.41
C SER A 58 -11.65 -2.52 7.30
N GLN A 59 -11.57 -1.21 7.55
CA GLN A 59 -12.49 -0.49 8.43
C GLN A 59 -12.91 0.83 7.79
N PRO A 60 -14.20 1.21 7.87
CA PRO A 60 -14.66 2.51 7.38
C PRO A 60 -14.18 3.64 8.29
N ILE A 61 -13.84 4.79 7.71
CA ILE A 61 -13.58 6.02 8.48
C ILE A 61 -14.88 6.80 8.64
N LEU A 62 -15.06 7.40 9.82
CA LEU A 62 -16.20 8.29 10.10
C LEU A 62 -16.19 9.49 9.14
N SER A 63 -17.36 9.78 8.56
CA SER A 63 -17.52 10.81 7.53
C SER A 63 -17.11 12.21 7.99
N VAL A 64 -17.26 12.51 9.28
CA VAL A 64 -16.83 13.79 9.90
C VAL A 64 -15.32 14.03 9.79
N VAL A 65 -14.51 12.96 9.73
CA VAL A 65 -13.05 13.05 9.59
C VAL A 65 -12.65 13.24 8.13
N THR A 66 -13.51 12.82 7.19
CA THR A 66 -13.19 12.73 5.76
C THR A 66 -13.95 13.75 4.91
N GLN A 67 -14.63 14.72 5.54
CA GLN A 67 -15.46 15.71 4.84
C GLN A 67 -16.49 15.03 3.93
N ASP A 68 -17.16 14.00 4.48
CA ASP A 68 -18.16 13.17 3.80
C ASP A 68 -17.64 12.36 2.58
N GLN A 69 -16.32 12.30 2.37
CA GLN A 69 -15.73 11.37 1.39
C GLN A 69 -15.78 9.94 1.92
N THR A 70 -16.25 9.01 1.08
CA THR A 70 -16.26 7.57 1.40
C THR A 70 -14.82 7.07 1.47
N THR A 71 -14.36 6.77 2.69
CA THR A 71 -12.97 6.42 2.97
C THR A 71 -12.89 5.18 3.84
N ILE A 72 -11.92 4.32 3.54
CA ILE A 72 -11.61 3.13 4.34
C ILE A 72 -10.13 3.12 4.70
N ILE A 73 -9.80 2.49 5.83
CA ILE A 73 -8.45 2.05 6.16
C ILE A 73 -8.35 0.57 5.82
N VAL A 74 -7.26 0.17 5.19
CA VAL A 74 -6.93 -1.22 4.89
C VAL A 74 -5.59 -1.55 5.54
N THR A 75 -5.56 -2.60 6.35
CA THR A 75 -4.33 -3.12 6.95
C THR A 75 -4.00 -4.45 6.29
N VAL A 76 -2.78 -4.56 5.79
CA VAL A 76 -2.25 -5.75 5.12
C VAL A 76 -1.05 -6.25 5.91
N GLY A 77 -0.96 -7.56 6.10
CA GLY A 77 0.20 -8.21 6.70
C GLY A 77 0.60 -9.45 5.91
N GLY A 78 1.88 -9.77 5.95
CA GLY A 78 2.43 -10.95 5.31
C GLY A 78 3.94 -10.87 5.16
N THR A 79 4.47 -11.47 4.10
CA THR A 79 5.91 -11.51 3.84
C THR A 79 6.27 -10.87 2.51
N VAL A 80 7.46 -10.27 2.44
CA VAL A 80 8.03 -9.68 1.24
C VAL A 80 9.44 -10.20 1.02
N LYS A 81 9.74 -10.57 -0.22
CA LYS A 81 11.08 -10.95 -0.67
C LYS A 81 11.53 -10.02 -1.79
N TYR A 82 12.49 -9.16 -1.49
CA TYR A 82 13.17 -8.34 -2.50
C TYR A 82 14.27 -9.15 -3.18
N GLU A 83 14.51 -8.88 -4.46
CA GLU A 83 15.62 -9.45 -5.22
C GLU A 83 16.95 -9.22 -4.48
N GLY A 84 17.76 -10.27 -4.35
CA GLY A 84 19.04 -10.23 -3.65
C GLY A 84 18.97 -10.14 -2.12
N ASN A 85 17.78 -10.12 -1.52
CA ASN A 85 17.60 -9.95 -0.07
C ASN A 85 16.90 -11.16 0.59
N ALA A 86 17.08 -11.29 1.91
CA ALA A 86 16.31 -12.24 2.71
C ALA A 86 14.83 -11.85 2.74
N GLN A 87 13.96 -12.86 2.88
CA GLN A 87 12.52 -12.61 3.10
C GLN A 87 12.32 -11.93 4.45
N LYS A 88 11.40 -10.96 4.49
CA LYS A 88 11.01 -10.22 5.69
C LYS A 88 9.50 -10.29 5.89
N THR A 89 9.06 -10.11 7.13
CA THR A 89 7.64 -9.85 7.42
C THR A 89 7.36 -8.37 7.18
N PHE A 90 6.15 -8.02 6.75
CA PHE A 90 5.73 -6.63 6.62
C PHE A 90 4.33 -6.39 7.18
N SER A 91 4.08 -5.13 7.54
CA SER A 91 2.75 -4.57 7.72
C SER A 91 2.65 -3.32 6.88
N GLN A 92 1.53 -3.18 6.18
CA GLN A 92 1.25 -2.03 5.33
C GLN A 92 -0.17 -1.54 5.59
N ASN A 93 -0.33 -0.24 5.78
CA ASN A 93 -1.61 0.40 6.06
C ASN A 93 -1.91 1.42 4.97
N PHE A 94 -3.07 1.28 4.33
CA PHE A 94 -3.56 2.21 3.33
C PHE A 94 -4.77 2.97 3.86
N MET A 95 -4.84 4.26 3.58
CA MET A 95 -6.08 5.02 3.61
C MET A 95 -6.54 5.19 2.17
N LEU A 96 -7.71 4.65 1.84
CA LEU A 96 -8.28 4.69 0.50
C LEU A 96 -9.53 5.56 0.51
N THR A 97 -9.64 6.50 -0.43
CA THR A 97 -10.85 7.28 -0.66
C THR A 97 -11.46 6.95 -2.01
N ALA A 98 -12.79 6.92 -2.09
CA ALA A 98 -13.50 6.80 -3.35
C ALA A 98 -13.47 8.14 -4.10
N GLN A 99 -12.95 8.17 -5.32
CA GLN A 99 -12.92 9.32 -6.22
C GLN A 99 -13.14 8.86 -7.67
N ASP A 100 -13.99 9.53 -8.42
CA ASP A 100 -14.27 9.23 -9.83
C ASP A 100 -14.61 7.74 -10.07
N SER A 101 -15.43 7.17 -9.17
CA SER A 101 -15.83 5.75 -9.19
C SER A 101 -14.69 4.74 -9.00
N SER A 102 -13.52 5.18 -8.51
CA SER A 102 -12.36 4.33 -8.21
C SER A 102 -11.84 4.58 -6.80
N TRP A 103 -11.18 3.58 -6.20
CA TRP A 103 -10.47 3.75 -4.94
C TRP A 103 -9.06 4.29 -5.19
N ARG A 104 -8.67 5.34 -4.47
CA ARG A 104 -7.33 5.93 -4.55
C ARG A 104 -6.67 6.01 -3.19
N VAL A 105 -5.36 5.80 -3.17
CA VAL A 105 -4.53 5.89 -1.97
C VAL A 105 -4.33 7.35 -1.60
N VAL A 106 -4.76 7.69 -0.38
CA VAL A 106 -4.49 8.97 0.30
C VAL A 106 -3.16 8.86 1.06
N THR A 107 -3.00 7.79 1.83
CA THR A 107 -1.78 7.48 2.57
C THR A 107 -1.42 6.01 2.44
N ASP A 108 -0.13 5.71 2.30
CA ASP A 108 0.45 4.38 2.38
C ASP A 108 1.56 4.40 3.44
N CYS A 109 1.48 3.52 4.44
CA CYS A 109 2.50 3.37 5.47
C CYS A 109 2.96 1.91 5.52
N MET A 110 4.17 1.65 5.06
CA MET A 110 4.79 0.33 4.99
C MET A 110 5.96 0.21 5.97
N ARG A 111 6.01 -0.91 6.68
CA ARG A 111 7.13 -1.28 7.54
C ARG A 111 7.47 -2.75 7.39
N THR A 112 8.74 -3.04 7.17
CA THR A 112 9.29 -4.39 7.31
C THR A 112 9.76 -4.64 8.73
N PHE A 113 9.70 -5.90 9.14
CA PHE A 113 10.23 -6.42 10.39
C PHE A 113 11.24 -7.52 10.05
N ASP A 114 12.27 -7.67 10.89
CA ASP A 114 13.26 -8.74 10.79
C ASP A 114 12.74 -10.04 11.42
#